data_AF-A0A7V0Z6T9-F1
#
_entry.id   AF-A0A7V0Z6T9-F1
#
_cell.length_a   1.000
_cell.length_b   1.000
_cell.length_c   1.000
_cell.angle_alpha   90.00
_cell.angle_beta   90.00
_cell.angle_gamma   90.00
#
_symmetry.space_group_name_H-M   'P 1'
#
loop_
_entity.id
_entity.type
_entity.pdbx_description
1 polymer ?
#
loop_
_entity_poly.entity_id
_entity_poly.type
_entity_poly.pdbx_seq_one_letter_code
_entity_poly.pdbx_strand_id
1 'polypeptide(L)'
;MGFFISTFLSLKSLPKLLWAGKWEHSKKNLWLNGKFVQKTVDLSLYGTGKIKAKIDGKWQTYSLIEPNKEFIEWNLKRRLEFIDNIKSGKMPELGGPHSGVVATYGLKRFDSQFSLNNAVKGTGLAPKDEKLDEAIDLLKSTFDKKMPEKMDVLKSLYENADFFDWRKQTSLELYTTKDFETHTFLNIMENPVATIVFMDIPTYELRTVAHIVHPEDEAALPGEKKLLQFVNLAHEYMHGKFPRIFPLLLFYIVEVFDNTPGSKRGIRVVPELPSE
;
A
#
# COMPACT_ATOMS: atom_id res chain seq x y z
N MET A 1 -19.27 -3.24 29.58
CA MET A 1 -20.22 -2.15 29.29
C MET A 1 -19.39 -0.88 29.14
N GLY A 2 -19.09 -0.47 27.91
CA GLY A 2 -18.17 0.63 27.61
C GLY A 2 -18.58 1.25 26.27
N PHE A 3 -18.78 2.56 26.29
CA PHE A 3 -19.47 3.35 25.28
C PHE A 3 -18.80 3.28 23.90
N PHE A 4 -19.52 2.76 22.90
CA PHE A 4 -19.34 3.17 21.52
C PHE A 4 -19.85 4.62 21.42
N ILE A 5 -18.96 5.58 21.30
CA ILE A 5 -19.35 6.92 20.88
C ILE A 5 -19.63 6.83 19.38
N SER A 6 -20.89 6.59 19.02
CA SER A 6 -21.38 6.91 17.68
C SER A 6 -21.45 8.44 17.58
N THR A 7 -20.43 9.07 16.99
CA THR A 7 -20.55 10.45 16.56
C THR A 7 -21.41 10.50 15.31
N PHE A 8 -22.74 10.55 15.49
CA PHE A 8 -23.62 11.15 14.51
C PHE A 8 -23.32 12.65 14.48
N LEU A 9 -22.37 13.07 13.64
CA LEU A 9 -22.15 14.46 13.32
C LEU A 9 -23.31 14.95 12.45
N SER A 10 -24.12 15.84 13.02
CA SER A 10 -25.12 16.64 12.30
C SER A 10 -24.48 17.33 11.09
N LEU A 11 -25.00 17.06 9.89
CA LEU A 11 -24.55 17.62 8.62
C LEU A 11 -24.62 19.16 8.53
N LYS A 12 -25.23 19.84 9.50
CA LYS A 12 -25.50 21.29 9.42
C LYS A 12 -24.44 22.19 10.06
N SER A 13 -23.35 21.63 10.58
CA SER A 13 -22.26 22.44 11.17
C SER A 13 -20.86 21.85 10.95
N LEU A 14 -20.61 21.19 9.82
CA LEU A 14 -19.22 20.87 9.43
C LEU A 14 -18.49 22.17 9.09
N PRO A 15 -17.39 22.51 9.78
CA PRO A 15 -16.56 23.64 9.41
C PRO A 15 -16.06 23.48 7.96
N LYS A 16 -15.86 24.60 7.25
CA LYS A 16 -15.20 24.65 5.92
C LYS A 16 -13.84 23.92 5.84
N LEU A 17 -13.30 23.48 6.98
CA LEU A 17 -12.06 22.70 7.13
C LEU A 17 -12.12 21.28 6.52
N LEU A 18 -13.31 20.78 6.14
CA LEU A 18 -13.49 19.46 5.53
C LEU A 18 -13.77 19.51 4.02
N TRP A 19 -13.66 20.69 3.41
CA TRP A 19 -13.93 20.89 2.00
C TRP A 19 -12.60 20.97 1.27
N ALA A 20 -12.29 19.89 0.55
CA ALA A 20 -11.27 19.90 -0.47
C ALA A 20 -11.54 21.04 -1.47
N GLY A 21 -10.48 21.74 -1.90
CA GLY A 21 -10.60 22.85 -2.82
C GLY A 21 -9.37 23.00 -3.70
N LYS A 22 -9.29 24.15 -4.38
CA LYS A 22 -8.19 24.46 -5.31
C LYS A 22 -6.79 24.24 -4.71
N TRP A 23 -6.64 24.43 -3.41
CA TRP A 23 -5.35 24.36 -2.72
C TRP A 23 -4.79 22.93 -2.64
N GLU A 24 -5.69 21.95 -2.59
CA GLU A 24 -5.39 20.52 -2.52
C GLU A 24 -4.96 19.90 -3.86
N HIS A 25 -4.88 20.72 -4.92
CA HIS A 25 -4.54 20.29 -6.27
C HIS A 25 -3.12 20.65 -6.67
N SER A 26 -2.64 20.04 -7.76
CA SER A 26 -1.40 20.46 -8.43
C SER A 26 -1.65 21.32 -9.68
N LYS A 27 -0.57 21.88 -10.25
CA LYS A 27 -0.63 22.60 -11.55
C LYS A 27 -1.07 21.71 -12.72
N LYS A 28 -0.87 20.40 -12.63
CA LYS A 28 -1.14 19.44 -13.70
C LYS A 28 -2.44 18.71 -13.38
N ASN A 29 -3.39 18.75 -14.31
CA ASN A 29 -4.59 17.93 -14.20
C ASN A 29 -4.25 16.48 -14.57
N LEU A 30 -4.44 15.56 -13.63
CA LEU A 30 -4.22 14.13 -13.81
C LEU A 30 -5.50 13.36 -14.10
N TRP A 31 -6.65 14.02 -14.03
CA TRP A 31 -7.96 13.40 -14.21
C TRP A 31 -8.49 13.60 -15.63
N LEU A 32 -8.96 12.51 -16.22
CA LEU A 32 -9.67 12.48 -17.49
C LEU A 32 -11.02 11.80 -17.26
N ASN A 33 -12.11 12.55 -17.43
CA ASN A 33 -13.49 12.06 -17.24
C ASN A 33 -13.70 11.35 -15.89
N GLY A 34 -13.10 11.87 -14.82
CA GLY A 34 -13.22 11.31 -13.47
C GLY A 34 -12.30 10.13 -13.17
N LYS A 35 -11.43 9.72 -14.10
CA LYS A 35 -10.47 8.62 -13.96
C LYS A 35 -9.03 9.14 -14.09
N PHE A 36 -8.05 8.31 -13.75
CA PHE A 36 -6.65 8.56 -14.06
C PHE A 36 -5.98 7.28 -14.56
N VAL A 37 -4.87 7.45 -15.28
CA VAL A 37 -3.98 6.35 -15.71
C VAL A 37 -2.55 6.81 -15.46
N GLN A 38 -1.79 6.02 -14.70
CA GLN A 38 -0.39 6.33 -14.46
C GLN A 38 0.43 5.94 -15.70
N LYS A 39 1.16 6.91 -16.27
CA LYS A 39 1.94 6.72 -17.52
C LYS A 39 3.45 6.61 -17.27
N THR A 40 3.86 6.58 -16.01
CA THR A 40 5.26 6.59 -15.59
C THR A 40 5.78 5.20 -15.22
N VAL A 41 4.93 4.17 -15.29
CA VAL A 41 5.28 2.76 -15.07
C VAL A 41 4.78 1.95 -16.26
N ASP A 42 5.61 1.03 -16.74
CA ASP A 42 5.30 0.09 -17.82
C ASP A 42 5.59 -1.34 -17.34
N LEU A 43 4.55 -2.15 -17.32
CA LEU A 43 4.53 -3.53 -16.81
C LEU A 43 4.68 -4.59 -17.92
N SER A 44 5.03 -4.19 -19.15
CA SER A 44 5.24 -5.12 -20.27
C SER A 44 6.27 -6.21 -20.00
N LEU A 45 7.19 -5.99 -19.05
CA LEU A 45 8.23 -6.94 -18.65
C LEU A 45 7.92 -7.67 -17.33
N TYR A 46 6.75 -7.43 -16.71
CA TYR A 46 6.45 -7.88 -15.35
C TYR A 46 6.59 -9.40 -15.17
N GLY A 47 6.12 -10.18 -16.14
CA GLY A 47 6.23 -11.64 -16.15
C GLY A 47 7.67 -12.17 -16.18
N THR A 48 8.65 -11.33 -16.51
CA THR A 48 10.09 -11.66 -16.48
C THR A 48 10.80 -11.18 -15.21
N GLY A 49 10.04 -10.69 -14.22
CA GLY A 49 10.58 -10.13 -12.97
C GLY A 49 11.20 -8.74 -13.15
N LYS A 50 10.78 -7.98 -14.17
CA LYS A 50 11.28 -6.63 -14.45
C LYS A 50 10.15 -5.67 -14.75
N ILE A 51 10.37 -4.39 -14.49
CA ILE A 51 9.44 -3.31 -14.88
C ILE A 51 10.23 -2.14 -15.47
N LYS A 52 9.56 -1.30 -16.25
CA LYS A 52 10.13 -0.01 -16.66
C LYS A 52 9.47 1.11 -15.90
N ALA A 53 10.25 2.10 -15.49
CA ALA A 53 9.72 3.29 -14.84
C ALA A 53 10.40 4.55 -15.37
N LYS A 54 9.64 5.64 -15.45
CA LYS A 54 10.11 6.96 -15.85
C LYS A 54 10.44 7.77 -14.61
N ILE A 55 11.71 7.81 -14.23
CA ILE A 55 12.19 8.51 -13.04
C ILE A 55 12.98 9.73 -13.51
N ASP A 56 12.62 10.90 -12.99
CA ASP A 56 13.20 12.20 -13.37
C ASP A 56 13.29 12.40 -14.89
N GLY A 57 12.21 12.03 -15.58
CA GLY A 57 12.08 12.18 -17.03
C GLY A 57 12.72 11.06 -17.86
N LYS A 58 13.47 10.13 -17.26
CA LYS A 58 14.21 9.07 -17.96
C LYS A 58 13.60 7.70 -17.71
N TRP A 59 13.37 6.95 -18.79
CA TRP A 59 12.96 5.55 -18.69
C TRP A 59 14.14 4.67 -18.33
N GLN A 60 13.96 3.81 -17.34
CA GLN A 60 14.92 2.81 -16.90
C GLN A 60 14.20 1.49 -16.64
N THR A 61 14.94 0.38 -16.68
CA THR A 61 14.42 -0.96 -16.35
C THR A 61 14.94 -1.36 -14.97
N TYR A 62 14.04 -1.88 -14.14
CA TYR A 62 14.33 -2.32 -12.78
C TYR A 62 14.02 -3.81 -12.64
N SER A 63 14.92 -4.54 -12.00
CA SER A 63 14.64 -5.91 -11.56
C SER A 63 13.83 -5.86 -10.28
N LEU A 64 12.78 -6.67 -10.23
CA LEU A 64 12.01 -6.90 -9.02
C LEU A 64 12.72 -7.93 -8.16
N ILE A 65 12.80 -7.67 -6.87
CA ILE A 65 13.50 -8.53 -5.91
C ILE A 65 12.54 -9.06 -4.85
N GLU A 66 12.82 -10.26 -4.38
CA GLU A 66 12.23 -10.75 -3.14
C GLU A 66 13.11 -10.30 -1.96
N PRO A 67 12.53 -9.84 -0.85
CA PRO A 67 13.26 -9.56 0.38
C PRO A 67 13.96 -10.82 0.92
N ASN A 68 14.94 -10.61 1.81
CA ASN A 68 15.58 -11.70 2.51
C ASN A 68 14.63 -12.38 3.50
N LYS A 69 15.02 -13.59 3.94
CA LYS A 69 14.24 -14.41 4.85
C LYS A 69 13.94 -13.69 6.17
N GLU A 70 14.88 -12.91 6.70
CA GLU A 70 14.71 -12.18 7.96
C GLU A 70 13.58 -11.14 7.86
N PHE A 71 13.48 -10.40 6.75
CA PHE A 71 12.38 -9.48 6.52
C PHE A 71 11.04 -10.22 6.47
N ILE A 72 10.98 -11.33 5.74
CA ILE A 72 9.76 -12.14 5.57
C ILE A 72 9.28 -12.68 6.92
N GLU A 73 10.18 -13.28 7.70
CA GLU A 73 9.86 -13.84 9.01
C GLU A 73 9.40 -12.77 10.00
N TRP A 74 10.09 -11.62 10.05
CA TRP A 74 9.66 -10.49 10.87
C TRP A 74 8.27 -10.00 10.46
N ASN A 75 8.03 -9.81 9.16
CA ASN A 75 6.77 -9.30 8.64
C ASN A 75 5.59 -10.21 9.00
N LEU A 76 5.73 -11.52 8.76
CA LEU A 76 4.70 -12.50 9.09
C LEU A 76 4.48 -12.60 10.60
N LYS A 77 5.55 -12.68 11.39
CA LYS A 77 5.46 -12.74 12.86
C LYS A 77 4.66 -11.56 13.41
N ARG A 78 5.01 -10.33 13.02
CA ARG A 78 4.33 -9.12 13.52
C ARG A 78 2.87 -9.04 13.05
N ARG A 79 2.54 -9.52 11.85
CA ARG A 79 1.15 -9.61 11.37
C ARG A 79 0.33 -10.64 12.15
N LEU A 80 0.92 -11.78 12.49
CA LEU A 80 0.27 -12.80 13.33
C LEU A 80 0.02 -12.27 14.74
N GLU A 81 1.00 -11.59 15.34
CA GLU A 81 0.85 -10.92 16.65
C GLU A 81 -0.23 -9.83 16.62
N PHE A 82 -0.29 -9.04 15.54
CA PHE A 82 -1.33 -8.03 15.32
C PHE A 82 -2.74 -8.67 15.31
N ILE A 83 -2.91 -9.80 14.62
CA ILE A 83 -4.17 -10.55 14.59
C ILE A 83 -4.53 -11.10 15.97
N ASP A 84 -3.59 -11.71 16.68
CA ASP A 84 -3.83 -12.27 18.01
C ASP A 84 -4.19 -11.17 19.03
N ASN A 85 -3.62 -9.97 18.89
CA ASN A 85 -4.00 -8.80 19.69
C ASN A 85 -5.45 -8.37 19.42
N ILE A 86 -5.85 -8.24 18.15
CA ILE A 86 -7.26 -7.93 17.81
C ILE A 86 -8.20 -8.99 18.37
N LYS A 87 -7.87 -10.28 18.21
CA LYS A 87 -8.68 -11.40 18.69
C LYS A 87 -8.85 -11.38 20.22
N SER A 88 -7.83 -10.95 20.95
CA SER A 88 -7.86 -10.81 22.42
C SER A 88 -8.42 -9.47 22.91
N GLY A 89 -8.92 -8.61 22.01
CA GLY A 89 -9.48 -7.30 22.36
C GLY A 89 -8.44 -6.26 22.76
N LYS A 90 -7.15 -6.51 22.50
CA LYS A 90 -6.08 -5.55 22.70
C LYS A 90 -5.98 -4.63 21.48
N MET A 91 -5.76 -3.34 21.75
CA MET A 91 -5.49 -2.40 20.67
C MET A 91 -4.14 -2.76 20.05
N PRO A 92 -4.07 -3.01 18.73
CA PRO A 92 -2.80 -3.27 18.10
C PRO A 92 -1.92 -2.02 18.10
N GLU A 93 -0.61 -2.23 18.12
CA GLU A 93 0.37 -1.15 17.98
C GLU A 93 0.29 -0.55 16.56
N LEU A 94 0.58 0.75 16.46
CA LEU A 94 0.68 1.42 15.16
C LEU A 94 1.95 1.03 14.40
N GLY A 95 3.00 0.58 15.10
CA GLY A 95 4.25 0.11 14.51
C GLY A 95 4.10 -1.25 13.82
N GLY A 96 5.12 -1.62 13.04
CA GLY A 96 5.19 -2.91 12.35
C GLY A 96 4.84 -2.87 10.86
N PRO A 97 4.77 -4.04 10.21
CA PRO A 97 4.72 -4.18 8.75
C PRO A 97 3.40 -3.74 8.12
N HIS A 98 2.36 -3.46 8.91
CA HIS A 98 1.11 -2.91 8.41
C HIS A 98 1.14 -1.40 8.24
N SER A 99 2.05 -0.69 8.90
CA SER A 99 2.11 0.78 8.85
C SER A 99 3.45 1.22 8.30
N GLY A 100 3.52 1.38 6.97
CA GLY A 100 4.69 1.91 6.30
C GLY A 100 4.68 3.45 6.29
N VAL A 101 5.79 4.08 6.67
CA VAL A 101 6.03 5.50 6.39
C VAL A 101 6.55 5.61 4.97
N VAL A 102 5.70 6.11 4.07
CA VAL A 102 5.99 6.16 2.63
C VAL A 102 6.50 7.54 2.24
N ALA A 103 7.77 7.61 1.82
CA ALA A 103 8.37 8.81 1.29
C ALA A 103 8.22 8.86 -0.23
N THR A 104 7.77 10.00 -0.77
CA THR A 104 7.59 10.24 -2.21
C THR A 104 7.99 11.66 -2.59
N TYR A 105 8.28 11.89 -3.87
CA TYR A 105 8.44 13.25 -4.42
C TYR A 105 7.92 13.31 -5.86
N GLY A 106 7.56 14.51 -6.34
CA GLY A 106 7.03 14.72 -7.68
C GLY A 106 6.26 16.02 -7.79
N LEU A 107 4.98 15.98 -8.20
CA LEU A 107 4.15 17.18 -8.26
C LEU A 107 3.86 17.74 -6.86
N LYS A 108 3.75 19.06 -6.81
CA LYS A 108 3.48 19.83 -5.60
C LYS A 108 2.04 20.32 -5.59
N ARG A 109 1.40 20.29 -4.41
CA ARG A 109 0.12 20.98 -4.19
C ARG A 109 0.27 22.49 -4.15
N PHE A 110 -0.80 23.21 -4.43
CA PHE A 110 -0.79 24.67 -4.37
C PHE A 110 -0.61 25.22 -2.95
N ASP A 111 -1.02 24.48 -1.92
CA ASP A 111 -0.83 24.84 -0.51
C ASP A 111 0.56 24.51 0.06
N SER A 112 1.44 23.87 -0.71
CA SER A 112 2.77 23.48 -0.24
C SER A 112 3.88 24.25 -0.95
N GLN A 113 5.00 24.45 -0.24
CA GLN A 113 6.26 24.90 -0.83
C GLN A 113 7.13 23.73 -1.29
N PHE A 114 6.94 22.51 -0.75
CA PHE A 114 7.74 21.32 -1.05
C PHE A 114 6.92 20.23 -1.73
N SER A 115 7.53 19.52 -2.68
CA SER A 115 6.94 18.32 -3.30
C SER A 115 7.26 17.03 -2.53
N LEU A 116 8.32 17.04 -1.71
CA LEU A 116 8.66 15.92 -0.84
C LEU A 116 7.54 15.66 0.16
N ASN A 117 7.20 14.40 0.35
CA ASN A 117 6.09 13.97 1.18
C ASN A 117 6.46 12.72 1.98
N ASN A 118 5.93 12.62 3.20
CA ASN A 118 5.88 11.40 3.98
C ASN A 118 4.43 11.15 4.38
N ALA A 119 3.91 9.97 4.07
CA ALA A 119 2.57 9.56 4.47
C ALA A 119 2.61 8.18 5.13
N VAL A 120 1.97 8.05 6.29
CA VAL A 120 1.72 6.72 6.87
C VAL A 120 0.64 6.05 6.03
N LYS A 121 0.94 4.86 5.52
CA LYS A 121 0.01 4.07 4.70
C LYS A 121 -0.11 2.66 5.26
N GLY A 122 -1.35 2.16 5.26
CA GLY A 122 -1.62 0.75 5.49
C GLY A 122 -0.98 -0.07 4.38
N THR A 123 -0.07 -0.98 4.74
CA THR A 123 0.63 -1.89 3.83
C THR A 123 0.16 -3.32 4.02
N GLY A 124 -0.23 -3.97 2.93
CA GLY A 124 -0.69 -5.35 2.87
C GLY A 124 0.21 -6.23 2.00
N LEU A 125 0.11 -7.54 2.17
CA LEU A 125 0.77 -8.51 1.29
C LEU A 125 -0.15 -8.86 0.12
N ALA A 126 0.41 -8.91 -1.09
CA ALA A 126 -0.32 -9.40 -2.26
C ALA A 126 -0.24 -10.93 -2.30
N PRO A 127 -1.36 -11.65 -2.44
CA PRO A 127 -1.32 -13.04 -2.89
C PRO A 127 -0.62 -13.13 -4.25
N LYS A 128 -0.02 -14.28 -4.54
CA LYS A 128 0.45 -14.59 -5.91
C LYS A 128 -0.73 -14.57 -6.88
N ASP A 129 -0.46 -14.27 -8.15
CA ASP A 129 -1.51 -14.06 -9.15
C ASP A 129 -2.41 -15.31 -9.31
N GLU A 130 -1.80 -16.50 -9.25
CA GLU A 130 -2.49 -17.80 -9.27
C GLU A 130 -3.27 -18.12 -7.99
N LYS A 131 -3.08 -17.36 -6.91
CA LYS A 131 -3.77 -17.49 -5.61
C LYS A 131 -4.87 -16.46 -5.39
N LEU A 132 -5.02 -15.48 -6.28
CA LEU A 132 -5.97 -14.38 -6.10
C LEU A 132 -7.43 -14.85 -6.06
N ASP A 133 -7.83 -15.77 -6.94
CA ASP A 133 -9.22 -16.26 -6.96
C ASP A 133 -9.55 -17.03 -5.67
N GLU A 134 -8.64 -17.91 -5.24
CA GLU A 134 -8.72 -18.63 -3.96
C GLU A 134 -8.86 -17.66 -2.78
N ALA A 135 -8.03 -16.62 -2.73
CA ALA A 135 -8.05 -15.61 -1.68
C ALA A 135 -9.36 -14.81 -1.65
N ILE A 136 -9.86 -14.39 -2.81
CA ILE A 136 -11.09 -13.62 -2.96
C ILE A 136 -12.29 -14.45 -2.51
N ASP A 137 -12.37 -15.71 -2.94
CA ASP A 137 -13.48 -16.59 -2.60
C ASP A 137 -13.50 -16.95 -1.11
N LEU A 138 -12.32 -17.14 -0.51
CA LEU A 138 -12.19 -17.32 0.94
C LEU A 138 -12.75 -16.11 1.70
N LEU A 139 -12.33 -14.89 1.35
CA LEU A 139 -12.79 -13.68 2.04
C LEU A 139 -14.30 -13.42 1.82
N LYS A 140 -14.84 -13.69 0.63
CA LYS A 140 -16.28 -13.56 0.36
C LYS A 140 -17.11 -14.56 1.16
N SER A 141 -16.73 -15.84 1.13
CA SER A 141 -17.47 -16.91 1.81
C SER A 141 -17.45 -16.80 3.33
N THR A 142 -16.51 -16.03 3.88
CA THR A 142 -16.35 -15.80 5.31
C THR A 142 -16.68 -14.37 5.75
N PHE A 143 -17.19 -13.53 4.84
CA PHE A 143 -17.37 -12.09 5.05
C PHE A 143 -18.30 -11.75 6.22
N ASP A 144 -19.34 -12.56 6.45
CA ASP A 144 -20.34 -12.31 7.50
C ASP A 144 -20.01 -12.99 8.83
N LYS A 145 -18.84 -13.64 8.94
CA LYS A 145 -18.38 -14.24 10.20
C LYS A 145 -18.10 -13.18 11.27
N LYS A 146 -18.14 -13.60 12.53
CA LYS A 146 -17.76 -12.73 13.67
C LYS A 146 -16.27 -12.45 13.63
N MET A 147 -15.87 -11.30 14.21
CA MET A 147 -14.48 -10.84 14.16
C MET A 147 -13.43 -11.88 14.62
N PRO A 148 -13.63 -12.66 15.69
CA PRO A 148 -12.65 -13.70 16.06
C PRO A 148 -12.46 -14.78 14.99
N GLU A 149 -13.53 -15.21 14.32
CA GLU A 149 -13.46 -16.18 13.23
C GLU A 149 -12.86 -15.56 11.96
N LYS A 150 -13.12 -14.26 11.72
CA LYS A 150 -12.46 -13.51 10.66
C LYS A 150 -10.94 -13.46 10.85
N MET A 151 -10.50 -13.26 12.08
CA MET A 151 -9.08 -13.28 12.44
C MET A 151 -8.43 -14.64 12.15
N ASP A 152 -9.11 -15.74 12.45
CA ASP A 152 -8.60 -17.09 12.15
C ASP A 152 -8.43 -17.33 10.64
N VAL A 153 -9.35 -16.82 9.82
CA VAL A 153 -9.23 -16.86 8.35
C VAL A 153 -8.00 -16.07 7.89
N LEU A 154 -7.82 -14.82 8.36
CA LEU A 154 -6.65 -14.02 7.98
C LEU A 154 -5.34 -14.65 8.46
N LYS A 155 -5.35 -15.23 9.67
CA LYS A 155 -4.21 -15.94 10.24
C LYS A 155 -3.75 -17.07 9.33
N SER A 156 -4.68 -17.88 8.84
CA SER A 156 -4.35 -19.01 7.93
C SER A 156 -3.66 -18.57 6.64
N LEU A 157 -3.92 -17.35 6.15
CA LEU A 157 -3.21 -16.80 5.00
C LEU A 157 -1.76 -16.47 5.36
N TYR A 158 -1.54 -15.83 6.50
CA TYR A 158 -0.19 -15.43 6.96
C TYR A 158 0.69 -16.58 7.43
N GLU A 159 0.09 -17.72 7.80
CA GLU A 159 0.84 -18.93 8.16
C GLU A 159 1.54 -19.59 6.95
N ASN A 160 1.19 -19.20 5.71
CA ASN A 160 1.81 -19.69 4.49
C ASN A 160 2.55 -18.57 3.74
N ALA A 161 3.86 -18.45 3.98
CA ALA A 161 4.70 -17.45 3.32
C ALA A 161 4.68 -17.54 1.78
N ASP A 162 4.55 -18.76 1.23
CA ASP A 162 4.54 -19.02 -0.22
C ASP A 162 3.24 -18.58 -0.90
N PHE A 163 2.22 -18.22 -0.12
CA PHE A 163 0.97 -17.68 -0.63
C PHE A 163 1.14 -16.28 -1.25
N PHE A 164 2.16 -15.54 -0.81
CA PHE A 164 2.34 -14.14 -1.16
C PHE A 164 3.40 -13.92 -2.25
N ASP A 165 3.18 -12.90 -3.08
CA ASP A 165 4.19 -12.35 -3.97
C ASP A 165 5.00 -11.30 -3.22
N TRP A 166 6.16 -11.72 -2.71
CA TRP A 166 7.02 -10.87 -1.89
C TRP A 166 7.72 -9.75 -2.66
N ARG A 167 7.63 -9.74 -4.00
CA ARG A 167 8.21 -8.67 -4.84
C ARG A 167 7.42 -7.37 -4.79
N LYS A 168 6.25 -7.36 -4.13
CA LYS A 168 5.38 -6.18 -4.05
C LYS A 168 4.68 -6.05 -2.70
N GLN A 169 4.51 -4.82 -2.23
CA GLN A 169 3.59 -4.47 -1.16
C GLN A 169 2.35 -3.80 -1.74
N THR A 170 1.20 -3.92 -1.06
CA THR A 170 -0.07 -3.32 -1.47
C THR A 170 -0.51 -2.25 -0.49
N SER A 171 -1.29 -1.30 -0.98
CA SER A 171 -1.98 -0.28 -0.19
C SER A 171 -3.21 0.21 -0.95
N LEU A 172 -4.01 1.05 -0.31
CA LEU A 172 -5.13 1.74 -0.94
C LEU A 172 -4.90 3.24 -0.92
N GLU A 173 -5.22 3.91 -2.02
CA GLU A 173 -5.24 5.36 -2.07
C GLU A 173 -6.61 5.89 -1.60
N LEU A 174 -6.81 5.87 -0.28
CA LEU A 174 -8.12 6.03 0.36
C LEU A 174 -8.76 7.42 0.23
N TYR A 175 -7.93 8.47 0.08
CA TYR A 175 -8.42 9.86 0.17
C TYR A 175 -8.45 10.58 -1.16
N THR A 176 -7.68 10.12 -2.14
CA THR A 176 -7.68 10.77 -3.45
C THR A 176 -9.04 10.63 -4.14
N THR A 177 -9.49 11.76 -4.66
CA THR A 177 -10.68 11.93 -5.51
C THR A 177 -10.39 13.06 -6.51
N LYS A 178 -11.26 13.24 -7.50
CA LYS A 178 -11.17 14.38 -8.43
C LYS A 178 -11.20 15.75 -7.73
N ASP A 179 -11.74 15.81 -6.51
CA ASP A 179 -11.94 17.04 -5.75
C ASP A 179 -10.86 17.21 -4.66
N PHE A 180 -10.07 16.17 -4.37
CA PHE A 180 -8.99 16.17 -3.36
C PHE A 180 -7.83 15.28 -3.82
N GLU A 181 -6.65 15.83 -4.03
CA GLU A 181 -5.47 15.07 -4.42
C GLU A 181 -4.51 14.93 -3.23
N THR A 182 -4.15 13.69 -2.87
CA THR A 182 -3.09 13.51 -1.85
C THR A 182 -1.72 13.82 -2.43
N HIS A 183 -0.77 14.20 -1.57
CA HIS A 183 0.62 14.38 -1.97
C HIS A 183 1.20 13.10 -2.59
N THR A 184 0.94 11.92 -1.98
CA THR A 184 1.43 10.65 -2.53
C THR A 184 0.90 10.41 -3.93
N PHE A 185 -0.41 10.58 -4.18
CA PHE A 185 -0.99 10.44 -5.51
C PHE A 185 -0.31 11.35 -6.53
N LEU A 186 -0.20 12.65 -6.21
CA LEU A 186 0.42 13.64 -7.07
C LEU A 186 1.89 13.32 -7.37
N ASN A 187 2.62 12.86 -6.36
CA ASN A 187 4.01 12.48 -6.49
C ASN A 187 4.17 11.28 -7.44
N ILE A 188 3.53 10.15 -7.13
CA ILE A 188 3.75 8.89 -7.87
C ILE A 188 3.24 8.95 -9.31
N MET A 189 2.22 9.77 -9.59
CA MET A 189 1.72 10.01 -10.94
C MET A 189 2.73 10.72 -11.84
N GLU A 190 3.70 11.45 -11.26
CA GLU A 190 4.75 12.17 -11.98
C GLU A 190 6.12 11.50 -11.89
N ASN A 191 6.49 11.02 -10.70
CA ASN A 191 7.71 10.26 -10.45
C ASN A 191 7.37 9.07 -9.53
N PRO A 192 7.47 7.84 -10.04
CA PRO A 192 7.02 6.65 -9.31
C PRO A 192 8.01 6.20 -8.23
N VAL A 193 9.07 6.95 -7.91
CA VAL A 193 9.96 6.60 -6.78
C VAL A 193 9.22 6.70 -5.46
N ALA A 194 9.29 5.63 -4.68
CA ALA A 194 8.85 5.64 -3.28
C ALA A 194 9.79 4.81 -2.41
N THR A 195 9.98 5.24 -1.17
CA THR A 195 10.57 4.39 -0.12
C THR A 195 9.54 4.14 0.97
N ILE A 196 9.61 2.96 1.59
CA ILE A 196 8.76 2.59 2.71
C ILE A 196 9.67 2.25 3.88
N VAL A 197 9.56 3.00 4.98
CA VAL A 197 10.24 2.66 6.24
C VAL A 197 9.22 2.11 7.23
N PHE A 198 9.54 1.00 7.86
CA PHE A 198 8.73 0.44 8.93
C PHE A 198 9.30 0.83 10.29
N MET A 199 8.54 1.64 11.03
CA MET A 199 8.93 2.08 12.37
C MET A 199 8.65 0.96 13.39
N ASP A 200 9.55 -0.01 13.44
CA ASP A 200 9.53 -1.16 14.35
C ASP A 200 10.97 -1.65 14.62
N ILE A 201 11.15 -2.65 15.49
CA ILE A 201 12.43 -3.33 15.69
C ILE A 201 12.30 -4.81 15.28
N PRO A 202 13.08 -5.29 14.30
CA PRO A 202 14.00 -4.57 13.40
C PRO A 202 13.31 -3.47 12.55
N THR A 203 14.10 -2.48 12.10
CA THR A 203 13.64 -1.40 11.21
C THR A 203 14.09 -1.71 9.79
N TYR A 204 13.15 -1.98 8.90
CA TYR A 204 13.43 -2.20 7.48
C TYR A 204 13.00 -1.00 6.62
N GLU A 205 13.72 -0.81 5.52
CA GLU A 205 13.37 0.12 4.45
C GLU A 205 13.28 -0.63 3.11
N LEU A 206 12.23 -0.36 2.36
CA LEU A 206 12.05 -0.83 0.99
C LEU A 206 12.20 0.34 0.04
N ARG A 207 13.04 0.20 -0.99
CA ARG A 207 13.05 1.12 -2.14
C ARG A 207 12.26 0.52 -3.27
N THR A 208 11.34 1.31 -3.81
CA THR A 208 10.27 0.78 -4.65
C THR A 208 9.97 1.68 -5.84
N VAL A 209 9.40 1.05 -6.86
CA VAL A 209 8.63 1.76 -7.90
C VAL A 209 7.16 1.63 -7.54
N ALA A 210 6.53 2.76 -7.24
CA ALA A 210 5.12 2.86 -6.91
C ALA A 210 4.25 2.88 -8.17
N HIS A 211 3.27 1.99 -8.22
CA HIS A 211 2.27 1.93 -9.28
C HIS A 211 0.86 2.13 -8.72
N ILE A 212 0.02 2.94 -9.36
CA ILE A 212 -1.35 3.18 -8.93
C ILE A 212 -2.36 2.83 -10.02
N VAL A 213 -3.36 2.04 -9.65
CA VAL A 213 -4.39 1.53 -10.54
C VAL A 213 -5.75 2.08 -10.12
N HIS A 214 -6.37 2.86 -11.00
CA HIS A 214 -7.75 3.29 -10.82
C HIS A 214 -8.71 2.11 -11.01
N PRO A 215 -9.82 1.98 -10.26
CA PRO A 215 -10.76 0.86 -10.40
C PRO A 215 -11.32 0.67 -11.81
N GLU A 216 -11.40 1.77 -12.56
CA GLU A 216 -11.90 1.80 -13.93
C GLU A 216 -10.79 1.92 -14.99
N ASP A 217 -9.53 1.63 -14.64
CA ASP A 217 -8.43 1.58 -15.59
C ASP A 217 -8.58 0.35 -16.51
N GLU A 218 -8.79 0.59 -17.80
CA GLU A 218 -8.93 -0.48 -18.81
C GLU A 218 -7.59 -1.05 -19.26
N ALA A 219 -6.49 -0.33 -19.04
CA ALA A 219 -5.14 -0.77 -19.39
C ALA A 219 -4.47 -1.62 -18.31
N ALA A 220 -5.04 -1.66 -17.10
CA ALA A 220 -4.54 -2.48 -16.00
C ALA A 220 -4.49 -3.98 -16.36
N LEU A 221 -3.43 -4.66 -15.93
CA LEU A 221 -3.28 -6.10 -16.17
C LEU A 221 -4.42 -6.88 -15.49
N PRO A 222 -4.82 -8.05 -16.02
CA PRO A 222 -5.86 -8.87 -15.40
C PRO A 222 -5.56 -9.21 -13.93
N GLY A 223 -4.30 -9.50 -13.61
CA GLY A 223 -3.84 -9.75 -12.23
C GLY A 223 -4.00 -8.53 -11.32
N GLU A 224 -3.78 -7.33 -11.84
CA GLU A 224 -3.96 -6.08 -11.07
C GLU A 224 -5.43 -5.80 -10.76
N LYS A 225 -6.35 -6.10 -11.68
CA LYS A 225 -7.79 -5.96 -11.41
C LYS A 225 -8.26 -6.91 -10.32
N LYS A 226 -7.80 -8.16 -10.35
CA LYS A 226 -8.08 -9.14 -9.29
C LYS A 226 -7.46 -8.71 -7.96
N LEU A 227 -6.22 -8.22 -7.97
CA LEU A 227 -5.56 -7.73 -6.77
C LEU A 227 -6.27 -6.49 -6.20
N LEU A 228 -6.75 -5.58 -7.04
CA LEU A 228 -7.55 -4.42 -6.64
C LEU A 228 -8.83 -4.85 -5.92
N GLN A 229 -9.52 -5.86 -6.45
CA GLN A 229 -10.67 -6.48 -5.79
C GLN A 229 -10.28 -7.09 -4.44
N PHE A 230 -9.22 -7.89 -4.40
CA PHE A 230 -8.76 -8.54 -3.17
C PHE A 230 -8.42 -7.52 -2.07
N VAL A 231 -7.63 -6.48 -2.37
CA VAL A 231 -7.19 -5.49 -1.37
C VAL A 231 -8.37 -4.66 -0.84
N ASN A 232 -9.30 -4.26 -1.71
CA ASN A 232 -10.53 -3.60 -1.27
C ASN A 232 -11.40 -4.52 -0.41
N LEU A 233 -11.55 -5.79 -0.81
CA LEU A 233 -12.31 -6.78 -0.03
C LEU A 233 -11.66 -7.04 1.33
N ALA A 234 -10.33 -7.15 1.41
CA ALA A 234 -9.61 -7.33 2.66
C ALA A 234 -9.80 -6.11 3.60
N HIS A 235 -9.83 -4.90 3.05
CA HIS A 235 -10.12 -3.69 3.81
C HIS A 235 -11.57 -3.69 4.33
N GLU A 236 -12.55 -4.03 3.48
CA GLU A 236 -13.95 -4.20 3.89
C GLU A 236 -14.16 -5.32 4.89
N TYR A 237 -13.40 -6.40 4.78
CA TYR A 237 -13.47 -7.55 5.67
C TYR A 237 -13.19 -7.15 7.12
N MET A 238 -12.28 -6.18 7.32
CA MET A 238 -11.91 -5.61 8.62
C MET A 238 -12.82 -4.48 9.10
N HIS A 239 -13.28 -3.61 8.18
CA HIS A 239 -13.95 -2.35 8.56
C HIS A 239 -15.43 -2.26 8.17
N GLY A 240 -15.97 -3.27 7.48
CA GLY A 240 -17.29 -3.23 6.86
C GLY A 240 -17.26 -2.62 5.46
N LYS A 241 -18.42 -2.61 4.80
CA LYS A 241 -18.55 -2.17 3.41
C LYS A 241 -18.32 -0.66 3.26
N PHE A 242 -17.64 -0.26 2.20
CA PHE A 242 -17.44 1.14 1.84
C PHE A 242 -18.34 1.55 0.66
N PRO A 243 -18.65 2.85 0.50
CA PRO A 243 -19.53 3.32 -0.57
C PRO A 243 -18.84 3.38 -1.95
N ARG A 244 -17.53 3.11 -2.01
CA ARG A 244 -16.73 3.15 -3.23
C ARG A 244 -15.59 2.15 -3.17
N ILE A 245 -15.08 1.82 -4.35
CA ILE A 245 -13.82 1.08 -4.52
C ILE A 245 -12.67 2.09 -4.53
N PHE A 246 -11.65 1.84 -3.73
CA PHE A 246 -10.46 2.67 -3.65
C PHE A 246 -9.42 2.24 -4.70
N PRO A 247 -8.67 3.18 -5.30
CA PRO A 247 -7.55 2.84 -6.16
C PRO A 247 -6.52 1.98 -5.43
N LEU A 248 -6.01 0.99 -6.14
CA LEU A 248 -4.94 0.13 -5.68
C LEU A 248 -3.60 0.86 -5.81
N LEU A 249 -2.82 0.85 -4.74
CA LEU A 249 -1.44 1.32 -4.74
C LEU A 249 -0.51 0.11 -4.53
N LEU A 250 0.43 -0.06 -5.45
CA LEU A 250 1.43 -1.12 -5.45
C LEU A 250 2.81 -0.51 -5.26
N PHE A 251 3.66 -1.20 -4.50
CA PHE A 251 5.05 -0.84 -4.32
C PHE A 251 5.92 -2.02 -4.73
N TYR A 252 6.42 -1.97 -5.96
CA TYR A 252 7.31 -3.00 -6.50
C TYR A 252 8.70 -2.83 -5.91
N ILE A 253 9.22 -3.87 -5.25
CA ILE A 253 10.46 -3.79 -4.48
C ILE A 253 11.67 -3.94 -5.42
N VAL A 254 12.60 -2.99 -5.31
CA VAL A 254 13.85 -2.95 -6.09
C VAL A 254 15.06 -3.11 -5.18
N GLU A 255 15.00 -2.62 -3.94
CA GLU A 255 16.03 -2.83 -2.93
C GLU A 255 15.41 -2.95 -1.53
N VAL A 256 16.06 -3.70 -0.64
CA VAL A 256 15.75 -3.80 0.79
C VAL A 256 16.96 -3.37 1.60
N PHE A 257 16.73 -2.54 2.61
CA PHE A 257 17.72 -2.05 3.55
C PHE A 257 17.32 -2.44 4.97
N ASP A 258 18.32 -2.75 5.80
CA ASP A 258 18.16 -2.96 7.24
C ASP A 258 18.71 -1.73 7.98
N ASN A 259 17.78 -0.93 8.48
CA ASN A 259 18.00 0.32 9.19
C ASN A 259 17.93 0.12 10.72
N THR A 260 17.98 -1.13 11.22
CA THR A 260 17.83 -1.44 12.65
C THR A 260 18.87 -0.68 13.51
N PRO A 261 18.42 0.24 14.39
CA PRO A 261 19.33 1.03 15.20
C PRO A 261 20.28 0.18 16.05
N GLY A 262 21.55 0.57 16.12
CA GLY A 262 22.57 -0.07 16.95
C GLY A 262 23.19 -1.35 16.38
N SER A 263 22.56 -2.01 15.40
CA SER A 263 23.08 -3.26 14.80
C SER A 263 23.28 -3.18 13.29
N LYS A 264 22.44 -2.41 12.58
CA LYS A 264 22.40 -2.36 11.13
C LYS A 264 22.39 -0.90 10.68
N ARG A 265 23.47 -0.47 10.04
CA ARG A 265 23.77 0.94 9.76
C ARG A 265 23.06 1.47 8.50
N GLY A 266 21.85 0.99 8.23
CA GLY A 266 21.15 1.25 6.97
C GLY A 266 21.86 0.65 5.76
N ILE A 267 22.31 -0.60 5.92
CA ILE A 267 22.99 -1.33 4.85
C ILE A 267 21.95 -1.94 3.91
N ARG A 268 22.25 -1.97 2.61
CA ARG A 268 21.46 -2.74 1.65
C ARG A 268 21.65 -4.22 1.95
N VAL A 269 20.55 -4.94 2.13
CA VAL A 269 20.54 -6.39 2.36
C VAL A 269 20.11 -7.15 1.11
N VAL A 270 19.30 -6.54 0.23
CA VAL A 270 18.94 -7.12 -1.07
C VAL A 270 18.82 -6.01 -2.14
N PRO A 271 19.35 -6.21 -3.36
CA PRO A 271 20.33 -7.24 -3.72
C PRO A 271 21.64 -7.03 -2.94
N GLU A 272 22.43 -8.09 -2.80
CA GLU A 272 23.76 -8.00 -2.18
C GLU A 272 24.61 -6.93 -2.88
N LEU A 273 25.51 -6.30 -2.13
CA LEU A 273 26.51 -5.43 -2.74
C LEU A 273 27.46 -6.29 -3.58
N PRO A 274 27.93 -5.78 -4.74
CA PRO A 274 29.05 -6.41 -5.43
C PRO A 274 30.22 -6.60 -4.46
N SER A 275 30.96 -7.69 -4.59
CA SER A 275 32.24 -7.85 -3.90
C SER A 275 33.22 -6.79 -4.40
N GLU A 276 33.95 -6.15 -3.46
CA GLU A 276 35.06 -5.25 -3.77
C GLU A 276 36.27 -6.00 -4.37
#